data_AF-A0A958MQL3-F1
#
_entry.id   AF-A0A958MQL3-F1
#
_cell.length_a   1.000
_cell.length_b   1.000
_cell.length_c   1.000
_cell.angle_alpha   90.00
_cell.angle_beta   90.00
_cell.angle_gamma   90.00
#
_symmetry.space_group_name_H-M   'P 1'
#
loop_
_entity.id
_entity.type
_entity.pdbx_description
1 polymer ?
#
loop_
_entity_poly.entity_id
_entity_poly.type
_entity_poly.pdbx_seq_one_letter_code
_entity_poly.pdbx_strand_id
1 'polypeptide(L)'
;DLIMNFKGWAKLTFWIGFIPLTCLGFRTYPGGGTWDIDSSTAASAKLFVDYTQGTIVVSNDLPASDPLYGAGNQTVDQLMTSIFSDINGVNAAFVTLVNTSDPDYSPSAGLNRTITIRFSGADGVSAGEAKATIKSGKIVSCDITGEPNMLDSAKDFVRTMTHELGHCLGLDHPQETVNAIMSYFHDRDENTRLMIDDKMGITFLYPTDRGAAKESPTFGMSCERK
;
A
#
# COMPACT_ATOMS: atom_id res chain seq x y z
N ASP A 1 -52.57 -59.50 10.13
CA ASP A 1 -52.86 -58.08 10.42
C ASP A 1 -51.94 -57.50 11.47
N LEU A 2 -50.89 -56.81 11.04
CA LEU A 2 -50.20 -55.81 11.87
C LEU A 2 -49.63 -54.74 10.94
N ILE A 3 -50.40 -53.67 10.75
CA ILE A 3 -50.02 -52.47 10.00
C ILE A 3 -49.24 -51.58 10.97
N MET A 4 -47.95 -51.39 10.75
CA MET A 4 -47.15 -50.36 11.42
C MET A 4 -47.09 -49.10 10.57
N ASN A 5 -47.53 -48.00 11.19
CA ASN A 5 -47.82 -46.70 10.59
C ASN A 5 -46.74 -45.71 11.05
N PHE A 6 -45.79 -45.35 10.18
CA PHE A 6 -44.76 -44.35 10.49
C PHE A 6 -45.21 -42.96 10.02
N LYS A 7 -45.69 -42.17 10.98
CA LYS A 7 -45.89 -40.71 10.89
C LYS A 7 -44.59 -39.99 11.22
N GLY A 8 -44.26 -38.95 10.46
CA GLY A 8 -43.48 -37.81 10.95
C GLY A 8 -42.26 -37.43 10.11
N TRP A 9 -42.47 -36.74 9.00
CA TRP A 9 -41.41 -35.96 8.34
C TRP A 9 -41.52 -34.51 8.79
N ALA A 10 -40.63 -34.10 9.69
CA ALA A 10 -40.47 -32.71 10.08
C ALA A 10 -39.84 -31.92 8.92
N LYS A 11 -40.55 -30.88 8.46
CA LYS A 11 -40.02 -29.92 7.49
C LYS A 11 -38.96 -29.06 8.20
N LEU A 12 -37.68 -29.34 7.93
CA LEU A 12 -36.57 -28.50 8.34
C LEU A 12 -36.51 -27.29 7.40
N THR A 13 -37.10 -26.18 7.81
CA THR A 13 -37.06 -24.91 7.07
C THR A 13 -35.66 -24.30 7.24
N PHE A 14 -34.82 -24.46 6.23
CA PHE A 14 -33.47 -23.89 6.19
C PHE A 14 -33.58 -22.37 5.95
N TRP A 15 -33.43 -21.57 7.00
CA TRP A 15 -33.25 -20.13 6.89
C TRP A 15 -31.82 -19.86 6.41
N ILE A 16 -31.66 -19.57 5.12
CA ILE A 16 -30.41 -18.98 4.60
C ILE A 16 -30.39 -17.54 5.11
N GLY A 17 -29.74 -17.33 6.24
CA GLY A 17 -29.41 -16.00 6.74
C GLY A 17 -28.54 -15.29 5.72
N PHE A 18 -29.06 -14.19 5.19
CA PHE A 18 -28.30 -13.25 4.35
C PHE A 18 -27.21 -12.66 5.24
N ILE A 19 -26.00 -13.24 5.20
CA ILE A 19 -24.82 -12.61 5.80
C ILE A 19 -24.51 -11.42 4.89
N PRO A 20 -24.60 -10.17 5.37
CA PRO A 20 -24.12 -9.05 4.59
C PRO A 20 -22.63 -9.29 4.34
N LEU A 21 -22.28 -9.51 3.08
CA LEU A 21 -20.91 -9.62 2.61
C LEU A 21 -20.27 -8.23 2.78
N THR A 22 -19.82 -7.92 3.98
CA THR A 22 -19.00 -6.74 4.25
C THR A 22 -17.68 -6.98 3.53
N CYS A 23 -17.43 -6.23 2.46
CA CYS A 23 -16.21 -6.30 1.69
C CYS A 23 -15.02 -5.85 2.56
N LEU A 24 -14.41 -6.80 3.27
CA LEU A 24 -13.14 -6.60 3.96
C LEU A 24 -12.01 -6.56 2.92
N GLY A 25 -11.19 -5.50 2.94
CA GLY A 25 -10.03 -5.40 2.04
C GLY A 25 -9.52 -3.98 1.84
N PHE A 26 -8.54 -3.85 0.94
CA PHE A 26 -7.95 -2.57 0.54
C PHE A 26 -8.92 -1.72 -0.31
N ARG A 27 -8.65 -0.42 -0.36
CA ARG A 27 -9.32 0.50 -1.28
C ARG A 27 -8.31 1.15 -2.21
N THR A 28 -8.83 1.58 -3.37
CA THR A 28 -8.09 2.32 -4.38
C THR A 28 -8.92 3.51 -4.80
N TYR A 29 -8.31 4.61 -5.23
CA TYR A 29 -9.05 5.83 -5.61
C TYR A 29 -10.16 5.53 -6.65
N PRO A 30 -11.36 6.14 -6.49
CA PRO A 30 -12.44 6.01 -7.46
C PRO A 30 -11.97 6.48 -8.85
N GLY A 31 -11.97 5.57 -9.82
CA GLY A 31 -11.49 5.85 -11.19
C GLY A 31 -10.11 5.23 -11.53
N GLY A 32 -9.48 4.50 -10.61
CA GLY A 32 -8.29 3.69 -10.91
C GLY A 32 -7.02 4.52 -11.15
N GLY A 33 -6.77 5.48 -10.26
CA GLY A 33 -5.57 6.33 -10.24
C GLY A 33 -4.30 5.49 -10.12
N THR A 34 -3.80 5.02 -11.26
CA THR A 34 -2.57 4.25 -11.38
C THR A 34 -1.55 5.08 -12.15
N TRP A 35 -0.27 4.86 -11.89
CA TRP A 35 0.77 5.38 -12.77
C TRP A 35 0.70 4.72 -14.15
N ASP A 36 1.11 5.44 -15.18
CA ASP A 36 1.27 4.91 -16.53
C ASP A 36 2.63 4.24 -16.68
N ILE A 37 2.77 3.08 -16.04
CA ILE A 37 3.98 2.23 -16.03
C ILE A 37 3.61 0.80 -16.45
N ASP A 38 4.61 0.06 -16.91
CA ASP A 38 4.48 -1.34 -17.35
C ASP A 38 5.45 -2.26 -16.59
N SER A 39 5.33 -3.56 -16.84
CA SER A 39 6.17 -4.59 -16.21
C SER A 39 7.56 -4.75 -16.85
N SER A 40 7.97 -3.82 -17.72
CA SER A 40 9.32 -3.84 -18.28
C SER A 40 10.36 -3.41 -17.25
N THR A 41 11.62 -3.69 -17.54
CA THR A 41 12.76 -3.19 -16.74
C THR A 41 13.32 -1.88 -17.30
N ALA A 42 12.60 -1.22 -18.21
CA ALA A 42 13.07 0.00 -18.85
C ALA A 42 12.96 1.19 -17.90
N ALA A 43 13.72 2.25 -18.20
CA ALA A 43 13.61 3.53 -17.51
C ALA A 43 12.16 4.08 -17.47
N SER A 44 11.29 3.68 -18.42
CA SER A 44 9.86 4.05 -18.49
C SER A 44 8.96 3.36 -17.46
N ALA A 45 9.42 2.29 -16.80
CA ALA A 45 8.65 1.53 -15.81
C ALA A 45 8.90 1.98 -14.36
N LYS A 46 9.99 2.71 -14.11
CA LYS A 46 10.37 3.20 -12.77
C LYS A 46 9.57 4.45 -12.38
N LEU A 47 9.32 4.58 -11.08
CA LEU A 47 8.86 5.80 -10.42
C LEU A 47 10.01 6.39 -9.61
N PHE A 48 10.21 7.70 -9.74
CA PHE A 48 11.32 8.39 -9.11
C PHE A 48 10.83 9.15 -7.87
N VAL A 49 11.53 9.00 -6.77
CA VAL A 49 11.20 9.66 -5.50
C VAL A 49 12.28 10.70 -5.23
N ASP A 50 11.86 11.97 -5.24
CA ASP A 50 12.71 13.12 -4.99
C ASP A 50 12.54 13.60 -3.56
N TYR A 51 13.63 13.69 -2.81
CA TYR A 51 13.64 14.21 -1.44
C TYR A 51 15.01 14.81 -1.11
N THR A 52 15.02 15.93 -0.40
CA THR A 52 16.23 16.76 -0.21
C THR A 52 16.97 16.54 1.11
N GLN A 53 16.43 15.68 1.97
CA GLN A 53 16.87 15.51 3.36
C GLN A 53 17.58 14.18 3.64
N GLY A 54 18.08 13.50 2.61
CA GLY A 54 18.64 12.13 2.70
C GLY A 54 19.74 11.93 3.74
N THR A 55 20.54 12.97 4.03
CA THR A 55 21.64 12.91 5.01
C THR A 55 21.22 13.17 6.46
N ILE A 56 19.97 13.58 6.72
CA ILE A 56 19.51 13.81 8.09
C ILE A 56 19.50 12.49 8.85
N VAL A 57 20.04 12.51 10.07
CA VAL A 57 20.10 11.35 10.96
C VAL A 57 18.88 11.39 11.90
N VAL A 58 18.18 10.28 11.96
CA VAL A 58 16.95 10.06 12.71
C VAL A 58 17.23 9.05 13.83
N SER A 59 16.64 9.26 15.01
CA SER A 59 16.75 8.31 16.12
C SER A 59 16.11 6.98 15.75
N ASN A 60 16.83 5.88 15.92
CA ASN A 60 16.28 4.56 15.61
C ASN A 60 15.47 4.00 16.80
N ASP A 61 14.16 4.11 16.69
CA ASP A 61 13.16 3.58 17.62
C ASP A 61 12.23 2.54 16.97
N LEU A 62 12.70 1.91 15.88
CA LEU A 62 11.94 0.89 15.15
C LEU A 62 11.70 -0.36 16.01
N PRO A 63 10.55 -1.04 15.84
CA PRO A 63 10.22 -2.24 16.61
C PRO A 63 11.09 -3.44 16.20
N ALA A 64 11.14 -4.47 17.04
CA ALA A 64 11.94 -5.68 16.81
C ALA A 64 11.61 -6.45 15.52
N SER A 65 10.43 -6.22 14.95
CA SER A 65 9.97 -6.79 13.68
C SER A 65 10.56 -6.08 12.46
N ASP A 66 11.16 -4.90 12.61
CA ASP A 66 11.68 -4.10 11.51
C ASP A 66 13.06 -4.59 11.03
N PRO A 67 13.33 -4.66 9.71
CA PRO A 67 14.65 -5.04 9.19
C PRO A 67 15.80 -4.12 9.63
N LEU A 68 15.52 -2.88 10.05
CA LEU A 68 16.52 -1.95 10.59
C LEU A 68 16.58 -1.96 12.13
N TYR A 69 15.87 -2.89 12.79
CA TYR A 69 15.94 -3.03 14.24
C TYR A 69 17.35 -3.34 14.73
N GLY A 70 17.74 -2.70 15.84
CA GLY A 70 19.06 -2.91 16.46
C GLY A 70 20.22 -2.29 15.67
N ALA A 71 19.96 -1.69 14.51
CA ALA A 71 20.92 -0.80 13.87
C ALA A 71 21.08 0.49 14.69
N GLY A 72 22.19 1.22 14.49
CA GLY A 72 22.36 2.56 15.06
C GLY A 72 21.32 3.56 14.52
N ASN A 73 21.48 4.84 14.82
CA ASN A 73 20.67 5.88 14.20
C ASN A 73 20.74 5.79 12.67
N GLN A 74 19.61 6.03 12.00
CA GLN A 74 19.47 5.84 10.56
C GLN A 74 19.45 7.17 9.84
N THR A 75 19.99 7.26 8.63
CA THR A 75 19.74 8.41 7.77
C THR A 75 18.38 8.29 7.08
N VAL A 76 17.79 9.42 6.68
CA VAL A 76 16.59 9.44 5.84
C VAL A 76 16.79 8.59 4.58
N ASP A 77 17.97 8.63 3.94
CA ASP A 77 18.29 7.77 2.79
C ASP A 77 18.19 6.27 3.12
N GLN A 78 18.67 5.85 4.29
CA GLN A 78 18.60 4.45 4.72
C GLN A 78 17.16 4.02 4.98
N LEU A 79 16.36 4.89 5.63
CA LEU A 79 14.94 4.64 5.87
C LEU A 79 14.17 4.56 4.55
N MET A 80 14.35 5.51 3.63
CA MET A 80 13.70 5.52 2.32
C MET A 80 14.08 4.31 1.49
N THR A 81 15.37 3.93 1.47
CA THR A 81 15.84 2.72 0.78
C THR A 81 15.17 1.47 1.35
N SER A 82 15.00 1.40 2.67
CA SER A 82 14.30 0.29 3.31
C SER A 82 12.81 0.24 2.93
N ILE A 83 12.13 1.38 2.87
CA ILE A 83 10.73 1.47 2.43
C ILE A 83 10.60 1.07 0.95
N PHE A 84 11.52 1.51 0.08
CA PHE A 84 11.54 1.09 -1.32
C PHE A 84 11.73 -0.41 -1.46
N SER A 85 12.59 -1.02 -0.63
CA SER A 85 12.77 -2.48 -0.62
C SER A 85 11.46 -3.22 -0.30
N ASP A 86 10.62 -2.69 0.59
CA ASP A 86 9.34 -3.32 0.90
C ASP A 86 8.34 -3.22 -0.26
N ILE A 87 8.22 -2.03 -0.86
CA ILE A 87 7.29 -1.78 -1.96
C ILE A 87 7.73 -2.55 -3.22
N ASN A 88 9.01 -2.48 -3.57
CA ASN A 88 9.58 -3.19 -4.71
C ASN A 88 9.60 -4.71 -4.49
N GLY A 89 9.55 -5.15 -3.23
CA GLY A 89 9.50 -6.55 -2.83
C GLY A 89 8.09 -7.15 -2.79
N VAL A 90 7.04 -6.40 -3.13
CA VAL A 90 5.67 -6.93 -3.18
C VAL A 90 5.56 -7.97 -4.30
N ASN A 91 5.37 -9.23 -3.90
CA ASN A 91 5.23 -10.35 -4.83
C ASN A 91 4.04 -10.12 -5.79
N ALA A 92 4.21 -10.47 -7.05
CA ALA A 92 3.24 -10.30 -8.13
C ALA A 92 2.90 -8.84 -8.47
N ALA A 93 3.63 -7.86 -7.94
CA ALA A 93 3.57 -6.47 -8.39
C ALA A 93 4.84 -6.06 -9.16
N PHE A 94 4.71 -5.27 -10.22
CA PHE A 94 5.86 -4.79 -11.00
C PHE A 94 6.34 -3.37 -10.61
N VAL A 95 5.69 -2.74 -9.63
CA VAL A 95 6.03 -1.37 -9.22
C VAL A 95 7.48 -1.28 -8.76
N THR A 96 8.19 -0.25 -9.23
CA THR A 96 9.59 -0.01 -8.86
C THR A 96 9.78 1.44 -8.49
N LEU A 97 10.06 1.70 -7.21
CA LEU A 97 10.46 3.00 -6.68
C LEU A 97 11.99 3.09 -6.63
N VAL A 98 12.52 4.23 -7.07
CA VAL A 98 13.95 4.55 -7.00
C VAL A 98 14.15 6.02 -6.62
N ASN A 99 15.32 6.35 -6.08
CA ASN A 99 15.71 7.74 -5.83
C ASN A 99 16.05 8.47 -7.16
N THR A 100 15.98 9.79 -7.19
CA THR A 100 16.40 10.63 -8.33
C THR A 100 17.90 10.55 -8.67
N SER A 101 18.71 9.91 -7.83
CA SER A 101 20.10 9.54 -8.12
C SER A 101 20.26 8.29 -9.01
N ASP A 102 19.17 7.55 -9.28
CA ASP A 102 19.19 6.43 -10.23
C ASP A 102 19.59 6.93 -11.63
N PRO A 103 20.48 6.19 -12.35
CA PRO A 103 20.98 6.62 -13.66
C PRO A 103 19.88 6.77 -14.73
N ASP A 104 18.72 6.15 -14.54
CA ASP A 104 17.57 6.29 -15.44
C ASP A 104 16.76 7.57 -15.19
N TYR A 105 17.07 8.31 -14.12
CA TYR A 105 16.41 9.58 -13.84
C TYR A 105 16.80 10.64 -14.87
N SER A 106 15.79 11.23 -15.47
CA SER A 106 15.93 12.41 -16.33
C SER A 106 14.87 13.43 -15.93
N PRO A 107 15.24 14.70 -15.68
CA PRO A 107 14.28 15.74 -15.32
C PRO A 107 13.12 15.91 -16.31
N SER A 108 13.34 15.61 -17.60
CA SER A 108 12.29 15.66 -18.63
C SER A 108 11.41 14.42 -18.67
N ALA A 109 11.95 13.23 -18.37
CA ALA A 109 11.19 11.98 -18.28
C ALA A 109 10.48 11.80 -16.93
N GLY A 110 10.99 12.47 -15.88
CA GLY A 110 10.47 12.47 -14.51
C GLY A 110 9.21 13.31 -14.33
N LEU A 111 8.90 14.27 -15.22
CA LEU A 111 7.76 15.18 -15.07
C LEU A 111 6.41 14.47 -14.88
N ASN A 112 6.27 13.24 -15.39
CA ASN A 112 5.04 12.45 -15.27
C ASN A 112 5.18 11.18 -14.38
N ARG A 113 6.31 11.00 -13.67
CA ARG A 113 6.63 9.80 -12.87
C ARG A 113 7.44 10.11 -11.61
N THR A 114 7.29 11.32 -11.08
CA THR A 114 8.00 11.77 -9.88
C THR A 114 7.06 11.89 -8.69
N ILE A 115 7.48 11.33 -7.57
CA ILE A 115 6.94 11.56 -6.24
C ILE A 115 7.90 12.51 -5.53
N THR A 116 7.44 13.69 -5.13
CA THR A 116 8.28 14.69 -4.45
C THR A 116 7.94 14.70 -2.97
N ILE A 117 8.94 14.59 -2.10
CA ILE A 117 8.77 14.59 -0.64
C ILE A 117 9.42 15.84 -0.06
N ARG A 118 8.64 16.58 0.74
CA ARG A 118 9.09 17.78 1.45
C ARG A 118 8.69 17.70 2.92
N PHE A 119 9.52 18.27 3.80
CA PHE A 119 9.24 18.34 5.25
C PHE A 119 9.07 19.81 5.65
N SER A 120 8.02 20.45 5.13
CA SER A 120 7.71 21.87 5.35
C SER A 120 6.52 22.11 6.27
N GLY A 121 5.98 21.04 6.88
CA GLY A 121 4.71 21.07 7.62
C GLY A 121 3.57 20.67 6.69
N ALA A 122 2.74 19.71 7.13
CA ALA A 122 1.56 19.28 6.39
C ALA A 122 0.45 20.33 6.52
N ASP A 123 -0.42 20.47 5.53
CA ASP A 123 -1.47 21.52 5.53
C ASP A 123 -2.63 21.24 6.53
N GLY A 124 -2.48 20.26 7.43
CA GLY A 124 -3.56 19.74 8.30
C GLY A 124 -3.11 19.18 9.65
N VAL A 125 -3.93 18.29 10.24
CA VAL A 125 -3.68 17.64 11.56
C VAL A 125 -2.94 16.30 11.45
N SER A 126 -2.51 15.93 10.26
CA SER A 126 -1.82 14.66 9.97
C SER A 126 -0.31 14.84 10.01
N ALA A 127 0.43 13.79 10.37
CA ALA A 127 1.89 13.81 10.32
C ALA A 127 2.44 13.93 8.89
N GLY A 128 1.66 13.51 7.88
CA GLY A 128 1.96 13.69 6.47
C GLY A 128 0.69 13.82 5.63
N GLU A 129 0.86 14.27 4.39
CA GLU A 129 -0.20 14.35 3.39
C GLU A 129 0.35 14.09 1.99
N ALA A 130 -0.24 13.14 1.27
CA ALA A 130 0.01 12.88 -0.15
C ALA A 130 -1.04 13.54 -1.06
N LYS A 131 -0.57 14.23 -2.11
CA LYS A 131 -1.38 14.91 -3.13
C LYS A 131 -1.01 14.38 -4.51
N ALA A 132 -1.78 13.40 -4.99
CA ALA A 132 -1.63 12.87 -6.35
C ALA A 132 -2.27 13.83 -7.38
N THR A 133 -1.51 14.17 -8.41
CA THR A 133 -2.03 14.86 -9.60
C THR A 133 -2.46 13.81 -10.63
N ILE A 134 -3.74 13.82 -10.99
CA ILE A 134 -4.32 12.88 -11.95
C ILE A 134 -4.61 13.59 -13.27
N LYS A 135 -4.13 13.03 -14.38
CA LYS A 135 -4.47 13.46 -15.74
C LYS A 135 -4.94 12.24 -16.54
N SER A 136 -6.08 12.37 -17.21
CA SER A 136 -6.65 11.28 -18.02
C SER A 136 -6.83 9.96 -17.25
N GLY A 137 -7.17 10.03 -15.96
CA GLY A 137 -7.33 8.84 -15.09
C GLY A 137 -6.03 8.19 -14.64
N LYS A 138 -4.87 8.79 -14.93
CA LYS A 138 -3.54 8.30 -14.53
C LYS A 138 -2.86 9.28 -13.59
N ILE A 139 -2.12 8.76 -12.62
CA ILE A 139 -1.24 9.57 -11.77
C ILE A 139 -0.05 10.00 -12.64
N VAL A 140 0.24 11.30 -12.62
CA VAL A 140 1.40 11.90 -13.32
C VAL A 140 2.40 12.53 -12.37
N SER A 141 1.99 12.92 -11.17
CA SER A 141 2.91 13.37 -10.13
C SER A 141 2.25 13.15 -8.78
N CYS A 142 3.05 13.05 -7.73
CA CYS A 142 2.55 13.05 -6.37
C CYS A 142 3.45 13.92 -5.50
N ASP A 143 2.87 14.79 -4.69
CA ASP A 143 3.61 15.56 -3.69
C ASP A 143 3.26 15.00 -2.30
N ILE A 144 4.27 14.64 -1.52
CA ILE A 144 4.15 14.25 -0.12
C ILE A 144 4.72 15.39 0.72
N THR A 145 3.92 15.90 1.65
CA THR A 145 4.37 16.88 2.63
C THR A 145 4.31 16.27 4.01
N GLY A 146 5.45 16.11 4.66
CA GLY A 146 5.58 15.61 6.04
C GLY A 146 5.80 16.75 7.04
N GLU A 147 5.45 16.48 8.29
CA GLU A 147 5.82 17.32 9.43
C GLU A 147 7.32 17.18 9.73
N PRO A 148 8.03 18.27 10.06
CA PRO A 148 9.47 18.20 10.36
C PRO A 148 9.81 17.29 11.54
N ASN A 149 8.93 17.15 12.52
CA ASN A 149 9.13 16.28 13.69
C ASN A 149 9.14 14.78 13.35
N MET A 150 8.69 14.39 12.15
CA MET A 150 8.86 13.02 11.67
C MET A 150 10.34 12.63 11.54
N LEU A 151 11.25 13.60 11.45
CA LEU A 151 12.69 13.37 11.38
C LEU A 151 13.30 13.07 12.74
N ASP A 152 12.50 13.06 13.82
CA ASP A 152 12.97 12.74 15.18
C ASP A 152 12.84 11.24 15.50
N SER A 153 11.91 10.52 14.85
CA SER A 153 11.58 9.11 15.10
C SER A 153 11.58 8.30 13.80
N ALA A 154 12.44 7.29 13.72
CA ALA A 154 12.50 6.41 12.56
C ALA A 154 11.19 5.63 12.39
N LYS A 155 10.54 5.27 13.50
CA LYS A 155 9.23 4.62 13.51
C LYS A 155 8.14 5.51 12.91
N ASP A 156 8.00 6.75 13.36
CA ASP A 156 7.01 7.67 12.80
C ASP A 156 7.31 8.03 11.35
N PHE A 157 8.61 8.15 11.00
CA PHE A 157 9.06 8.35 9.62
C PHE A 157 8.62 7.20 8.72
N VAL A 158 9.03 5.96 9.03
CA VAL A 158 8.78 4.78 8.21
C VAL A 158 7.29 4.53 8.06
N ARG A 159 6.53 4.63 9.16
CA ARG A 159 5.08 4.44 9.16
C ARG A 159 4.38 5.44 8.26
N THR A 160 4.61 6.73 8.48
CA THR A 160 3.93 7.79 7.74
C THR A 160 4.38 7.82 6.28
N MET A 161 5.68 7.69 6.00
CA MET A 161 6.16 7.66 4.61
C MET A 161 5.65 6.44 3.84
N THR A 162 5.55 5.26 4.47
CA THR A 162 4.94 4.09 3.84
C THR A 162 3.47 4.34 3.51
N HIS A 163 2.72 4.97 4.43
CA HIS A 163 1.33 5.36 4.23
C HIS A 163 1.16 6.35 3.06
N GLU A 164 1.92 7.45 3.06
CA GLU A 164 1.83 8.48 2.02
C GLU A 164 2.28 7.97 0.64
N LEU A 165 3.32 7.12 0.60
CA LEU A 165 3.70 6.44 -0.64
C LEU A 165 2.58 5.51 -1.14
N GLY A 166 1.86 4.83 -0.24
CA GLY A 166 0.67 4.05 -0.58
C GLY A 166 -0.38 4.89 -1.32
N HIS A 167 -0.69 6.09 -0.82
CA HIS A 167 -1.55 7.04 -1.52
C HIS A 167 -1.02 7.44 -2.89
N CYS A 168 0.27 7.78 -2.98
CA CYS A 168 0.90 8.10 -4.26
C CYS A 168 0.89 6.93 -5.23
N LEU A 169 0.81 5.67 -4.77
CA LEU A 169 0.66 4.49 -5.60
C LEU A 169 -0.79 4.19 -5.99
N GLY A 170 -1.76 4.94 -5.46
CA GLY A 170 -3.18 4.80 -5.79
C GLY A 170 -4.02 4.05 -4.75
N LEU A 171 -3.43 3.69 -3.60
CA LEU A 171 -4.18 3.14 -2.47
C LEU A 171 -4.98 4.23 -1.76
N ASP A 172 -6.13 3.85 -1.22
CA ASP A 172 -7.00 4.73 -0.44
C ASP A 172 -7.27 4.12 0.93
N HIS A 173 -7.70 4.94 1.88
CA HIS A 173 -7.97 4.51 3.24
C HIS A 173 -9.11 3.47 3.27
N PRO A 174 -8.89 2.26 3.83
CA PRO A 174 -9.96 1.32 4.08
C PRO A 174 -10.84 1.81 5.23
N GLN A 175 -12.15 1.57 5.16
CA GLN A 175 -13.10 2.00 6.21
C GLN A 175 -13.14 1.06 7.41
N GLU A 176 -12.70 -0.20 7.27
CA GLU A 176 -13.02 -1.26 8.25
C GLU A 176 -11.82 -2.03 8.80
N THR A 177 -10.63 -1.91 8.21
CA THR A 177 -9.45 -2.68 8.63
C THR A 177 -8.58 -1.87 9.57
N VAL A 178 -8.13 -2.41 10.70
CA VAL A 178 -7.11 -1.79 11.58
C VAL A 178 -5.69 -2.32 11.31
N ASN A 179 -5.56 -3.33 10.45
CA ASN A 179 -4.30 -4.03 10.20
C ASN A 179 -3.62 -3.61 8.88
N ALA A 180 -4.12 -2.58 8.20
CA ALA A 180 -3.51 -2.03 6.99
C ALA A 180 -2.77 -0.75 7.36
N ILE A 181 -1.57 -0.51 6.80
CA ILE A 181 -0.86 0.76 7.01
C ILE A 181 -1.70 1.93 6.50
N MET A 182 -2.53 1.69 5.47
CA MET A 182 -3.46 2.67 4.92
C MET A 182 -4.65 2.96 5.85
N SER A 183 -4.83 2.28 6.98
CA SER A 183 -5.97 2.58 7.86
C SER A 183 -5.76 3.83 8.71
N TYR A 184 -6.82 4.64 8.89
CA TYR A 184 -6.85 5.69 9.90
C TYR A 184 -6.69 5.17 11.34
N PHE A 185 -7.12 3.93 11.57
CA PHE A 185 -7.17 3.30 12.89
C PHE A 185 -6.11 2.23 13.07
N HIS A 186 -5.03 2.28 12.28
CA HIS A 186 -3.97 1.28 12.42
C HIS A 186 -3.27 1.39 13.77
N ASP A 187 -2.86 0.23 14.28
CA ASP A 187 -2.03 0.19 15.48
C ASP A 187 -0.67 0.80 15.18
N ARG A 188 -0.40 1.96 15.81
CA ARG A 188 0.82 2.75 15.60
C ARG A 188 2.07 2.07 16.14
N ASP A 189 1.92 1.10 17.05
CA ASP A 189 3.01 0.41 17.71
C ASP A 189 3.37 -0.90 17.01
N GLU A 190 2.39 -1.56 16.40
CA GLU A 190 2.57 -2.86 15.75
C GLU A 190 2.81 -2.76 14.23
N ASN A 191 2.24 -1.74 13.57
CA ASN A 191 2.19 -1.67 12.11
C ASN A 191 2.97 -0.46 11.56
N THR A 192 4.27 -0.63 11.29
CA THR A 192 5.12 0.40 10.67
C THR A 192 5.30 0.25 9.15
N ARG A 193 4.97 -0.92 8.58
CA ARG A 193 5.25 -1.29 7.19
C ARG A 193 4.00 -1.87 6.50
N LEU A 194 4.13 -2.12 5.19
CA LEU A 194 3.06 -2.70 4.37
C LEU A 194 2.57 -4.04 4.94
N MET A 195 1.27 -4.11 5.18
CA MET A 195 0.58 -5.31 5.63
C MET A 195 -0.05 -6.05 4.45
N ILE A 196 -0.67 -7.20 4.73
CA ILE A 196 -1.19 -8.09 3.69
C ILE A 196 -2.21 -7.37 2.81
N ASP A 197 -3.11 -6.57 3.39
CA ASP A 197 -4.10 -5.80 2.65
C ASP A 197 -3.47 -4.76 1.72
N ASP A 198 -2.43 -4.05 2.19
CA ASP A 198 -1.72 -3.05 1.38
C ASP A 198 -0.99 -3.72 0.20
N LYS A 199 -0.36 -4.87 0.45
CA LYS A 199 0.33 -5.67 -0.59
C LYS A 199 -0.65 -6.21 -1.63
N MET A 200 -1.82 -6.67 -1.21
CA MET A 200 -2.89 -7.06 -2.13
C MET A 200 -3.36 -5.87 -2.99
N GLY A 201 -3.48 -4.69 -2.39
CA GLY A 201 -3.84 -3.47 -3.13
C GLY A 201 -2.81 -3.08 -4.18
N ILE A 202 -1.52 -3.12 -3.83
CA ILE A 202 -0.43 -2.87 -4.78
C ILE A 202 -0.45 -3.91 -5.90
N THR A 203 -0.64 -5.19 -5.58
CA THR A 203 -0.73 -6.28 -6.56
C THR A 203 -1.91 -6.10 -7.51
N PHE A 204 -3.06 -5.66 -6.99
CA PHE A 204 -4.24 -5.37 -7.80
C PHE A 204 -4.01 -4.21 -8.77
N LEU A 205 -3.30 -3.15 -8.34
CA LEU A 205 -3.01 -1.98 -9.17
C LEU A 205 -1.91 -2.22 -10.20
N TYR A 206 -0.88 -2.98 -9.85
CA TYR A 206 0.33 -3.18 -10.66
C TYR A 206 0.68 -4.66 -10.88
N PRO A 207 -0.24 -5.50 -11.39
CA PRO A 207 -0.01 -6.94 -11.45
C PRO A 207 1.06 -7.30 -12.49
N THR A 208 2.02 -8.15 -12.12
CA THR A 208 3.04 -8.69 -13.05
C THR A 208 2.41 -9.47 -14.19
N ASP A 209 1.30 -10.16 -13.91
CA ASP A 209 0.47 -10.85 -14.89
C ASP A 209 -0.97 -10.31 -14.85
N ARG A 210 -1.34 -9.51 -15.85
CA ARG A 210 -2.69 -8.96 -16.01
C ARG A 210 -3.75 -10.05 -16.23
N GLY A 211 -3.37 -11.22 -16.76
CA GLY A 211 -4.25 -12.38 -16.92
C GLY A 211 -4.58 -12.99 -15.58
N ALA A 212 -3.57 -13.30 -14.77
CA ALA A 212 -3.75 -13.80 -13.40
C ALA A 212 -4.50 -12.81 -12.50
N ALA A 213 -4.29 -11.50 -12.65
CA ALA A 213 -5.03 -10.49 -11.90
C ALA A 213 -6.49 -10.32 -12.35
N LYS A 214 -6.82 -10.71 -13.59
CA LYS A 214 -8.20 -10.78 -14.11
C LYS A 214 -8.90 -12.07 -13.70
N GLU A 215 -8.15 -13.13 -13.39
CA GLU A 215 -8.70 -14.35 -12.81
C GLU A 215 -9.08 -14.11 -11.34
N SER A 216 -10.31 -13.66 -11.18
CA SER A 216 -11.10 -13.58 -9.95
C SER A 216 -10.76 -12.46 -8.95
N PRO A 217 -11.61 -11.42 -8.85
CA PRO A 217 -11.84 -10.75 -7.58
C PRO A 217 -12.62 -11.71 -6.65
N THR A 218 -12.08 -12.90 -6.40
CA THR A 218 -12.60 -13.78 -5.35
C THR A 218 -11.69 -13.61 -4.17
N PHE A 219 -12.11 -12.74 -3.26
CA PHE A 219 -11.78 -12.72 -1.84
C PHE A 219 -11.59 -14.14 -1.27
N GLY A 220 -10.43 -14.79 -1.51
CA GLY A 220 -10.07 -16.08 -0.94
C GLY A 220 -10.93 -17.31 -1.31
N MET A 221 -11.62 -17.37 -2.45
CA MET A 221 -12.42 -18.57 -2.84
C MET A 221 -11.76 -19.50 -3.89
N SER A 222 -10.46 -19.38 -4.17
CA SER A 222 -9.81 -20.30 -5.14
C SER A 222 -9.61 -21.74 -4.63
N CYS A 223 -9.98 -22.05 -3.38
CA CYS A 223 -10.00 -23.42 -2.87
C CYS A 223 -11.19 -24.26 -3.37
N GLU A 224 -12.09 -23.72 -4.21
CA GLU A 224 -13.16 -24.49 -4.86
C GLU A 224 -12.89 -24.66 -6.37
N ARG A 225 -11.87 -25.45 -6.70
CA ARG A 225 -11.86 -26.21 -7.96
C ARG A 225 -11.58 -27.68 -7.62
N LYS A 226 -12.65 -28.46 -7.55
CA LYS A 226 -12.59 -29.92 -7.73
C LYS A 226 -12.57 -30.25 -9.21
#